data_AF-A0A2N2SQU9-F1
#
_entry.id   AF-A0A2N2SQU9-F1
#
_cell.length_a   1.000
_cell.length_b   1.000
_cell.length_c   1.000
_cell.angle_alpha   90.00
_cell.angle_beta   90.00
_cell.angle_gamma   90.00
#
_symmetry.space_group_name_H-M   'P 1'
#
loop_
_entity.id
_entity.type
_entity.pdbx_description
1 polymer ?
#
loop_
_entity_poly.entity_id
_entity_poly.type
_entity_poly.pdbx_seq_one_letter_code
_entity_poly.pdbx_strand_id
1 'polypeptide(L)'
;MSEPNSPQRVIPIQPLFASDPKVYPRTISGLFQRWRWVFAWLTQIVFYGLCWLPWNGRQAVLFDLDARRFFVFDFVLWPQDIIYLAILLVLSALALFLFTTVAGRLWCGYTCPQTVYTEIFLWIEQRIEGDRPKRIKLDAAPWSPRKIGLKTAKHSTWLVLSLWTGFTFVGYFTPIRELADATLSFSLSGWETFW
;
A
#
# COMPACT_ATOMS: atom_id res chain seq x y z
N MET A 1 65.67 -14.06 16.03
CA MET A 1 64.77 -13.99 14.85
C MET A 1 63.49 -13.33 15.32
N SER A 2 63.31 -12.06 14.99
CA SER A 2 62.15 -11.26 15.34
C SER A 2 61.04 -11.54 14.32
N GLU A 3 59.86 -11.98 14.77
CA GLU A 3 58.73 -12.19 13.87
C GLU A 3 58.25 -10.84 13.27
N PRO A 4 57.91 -10.79 11.97
CA PRO A 4 57.40 -9.58 11.35
C PRO A 4 55.97 -9.31 11.85
N ASN A 5 55.80 -8.16 12.51
CA ASN A 5 54.53 -7.65 12.98
C ASN A 5 53.53 -7.50 11.82
N SER A 6 52.50 -8.35 11.80
CA SER A 6 51.44 -8.30 10.79
C SER A 6 50.69 -6.97 10.86
N PRO A 7 50.46 -6.28 9.73
CA PRO A 7 49.81 -4.97 9.74
C PRO A 7 48.40 -5.11 10.31
N GLN A 8 48.13 -4.39 11.41
CA GLN A 8 46.82 -4.39 12.06
C GLN A 8 45.75 -3.90 11.07
N ARG A 9 44.71 -4.71 10.88
CA ARG A 9 43.58 -4.37 10.01
C ARG A 9 42.74 -3.28 10.68
N VAL A 10 43.01 -2.03 10.34
CA VAL A 10 42.19 -0.89 10.79
C VAL A 10 40.82 -1.00 10.13
N ILE A 11 39.80 -1.35 10.91
CA ILE A 11 38.41 -1.30 10.47
C ILE A 11 37.94 0.14 10.74
N PRO A 12 37.66 0.95 9.71
CA PRO A 12 37.14 2.29 9.94
C PRO A 12 35.78 2.19 10.63
N ILE A 13 35.70 2.76 11.83
CA ILE A 13 34.44 2.84 12.58
C ILE A 13 33.60 3.92 11.89
N GLN A 14 32.67 3.50 11.05
CA GLN A 14 31.69 4.39 10.42
C GLN A 14 30.86 5.04 11.55
N PRO A 15 30.69 6.37 11.59
CA PRO A 15 29.85 7.00 12.60
C PRO A 15 28.42 6.48 12.48
N LEU A 16 27.84 6.05 13.60
CA LEU A 16 26.47 5.50 13.70
C LEU A 16 25.38 6.48 13.20
N PHE A 17 25.71 7.75 13.01
CA PHE A 17 24.80 8.85 12.67
C PHE A 17 25.01 9.44 11.28
N ALA A 18 25.66 8.72 10.36
CA ALA A 18 25.65 9.13 8.95
C ALA A 18 24.22 9.02 8.41
N SER A 19 23.71 10.08 7.76
CA SER A 19 22.41 10.03 7.09
C SER A 19 22.44 8.96 6.00
N ASP A 20 21.55 7.98 6.09
CA ASP A 20 21.49 6.89 5.12
C ASP A 20 21.30 7.45 3.70
N PRO A 21 22.15 7.07 2.74
CA PRO A 21 22.00 7.53 1.37
C PRO A 21 20.67 7.04 0.82
N LYS A 22 19.97 7.93 0.10
CA LYS A 22 18.70 7.58 -0.55
C LYS A 22 18.88 6.33 -1.43
N VAL A 23 18.08 5.31 -1.15
CA VAL A 23 18.08 4.06 -1.93
C VAL A 23 17.30 4.27 -3.22
N TYR A 24 17.91 3.91 -4.35
CA TYR A 24 17.25 3.93 -5.67
C TYR A 24 17.07 2.50 -6.17
N PRO A 25 15.86 1.92 -6.04
CA PRO A 25 15.59 0.56 -6.50
C PRO A 25 15.81 0.43 -8.00
N ARG A 26 16.38 -0.69 -8.43
CA ARG A 26 16.50 -1.05 -9.85
C ARG A 26 15.27 -1.85 -10.27
N THR A 27 14.71 -1.50 -11.42
CA THR A 27 13.59 -2.25 -12.01
C THR A 27 14.10 -3.56 -12.58
N ILE A 28 13.40 -4.65 -12.26
CA ILE A 28 13.69 -6.00 -12.74
C ILE A 28 12.56 -6.39 -13.70
N SER A 29 12.90 -6.97 -14.84
CA SER A 29 11.93 -7.55 -15.78
C SER A 29 11.96 -9.08 -15.69
N GLY A 30 10.80 -9.72 -15.82
CA GLY A 30 10.69 -11.18 -15.78
C GLY A 30 9.27 -11.68 -15.56
N LEU A 31 9.08 -13.00 -15.61
CA LEU A 31 7.78 -13.65 -15.43
C LEU A 31 7.20 -13.36 -14.04
N PHE A 32 7.99 -13.52 -12.99
CA PHE A 32 7.57 -13.26 -11.61
C PHE A 32 7.17 -11.81 -11.37
N GLN A 33 7.84 -10.85 -12.04
CA GLN A 33 7.45 -9.46 -11.98
C GLN A 33 6.10 -9.20 -12.65
N ARG A 34 5.81 -9.89 -13.78
CA ARG A 34 4.48 -9.79 -14.43
C ARG A 34 3.39 -10.33 -13.51
N TRP A 35 3.61 -11.49 -12.88
CA TRP A 35 2.67 -12.04 -11.89
C TRP A 35 2.42 -11.09 -10.73
N ARG A 36 3.47 -10.44 -10.21
CA ARG A 36 3.32 -9.43 -9.15
C ARG A 36 2.41 -8.28 -9.56
N TRP A 37 2.52 -7.80 -10.79
CA TRP A 37 1.61 -6.80 -11.33
C TRP A 37 0.19 -7.33 -11.54
N VAL A 38 0.01 -8.59 -11.94
CA VAL A 38 -1.32 -9.22 -12.03
C VAL A 38 -2.01 -9.23 -10.66
N PHE A 39 -1.31 -9.66 -9.61
CA PHE A 39 -1.85 -9.66 -8.24
C PHE A 39 -2.08 -8.24 -7.70
N ALA A 40 -1.19 -7.29 -8.01
CA ALA A 40 -1.41 -5.88 -7.68
C ALA A 40 -2.69 -5.37 -8.33
N TRP A 41 -2.88 -5.54 -9.63
CA TRP A 41 -4.11 -5.13 -10.31
C TRP A 41 -5.34 -5.85 -9.78
N LEU A 42 -5.27 -7.16 -9.55
CA LEU A 42 -6.38 -7.93 -9.02
C LEU A 42 -6.84 -7.41 -7.65
N THR A 43 -5.90 -7.22 -6.73
CA THR A 43 -6.21 -6.70 -5.38
C THR A 43 -6.75 -5.28 -5.42
N GLN A 44 -6.20 -4.40 -6.28
CA GLN A 44 -6.71 -3.04 -6.44
C GLN A 44 -8.10 -3.01 -7.08
N ILE A 45 -8.38 -3.84 -8.09
CA ILE A 45 -9.71 -3.92 -8.71
C ILE A 45 -10.74 -4.42 -7.71
N VAL A 46 -10.39 -5.43 -6.92
CA VAL A 46 -11.29 -5.94 -5.87
C VAL A 46 -11.53 -4.89 -4.80
N PHE A 47 -10.48 -4.21 -4.32
CA PHE A 47 -10.59 -3.18 -3.29
C PHE A 47 -11.39 -1.95 -3.76
N TYR A 48 -11.07 -1.40 -4.93
CA TYR A 48 -11.81 -0.26 -5.46
C TYR A 48 -13.17 -0.64 -6.02
N GLY A 49 -13.37 -1.87 -6.49
CA GLY A 49 -14.62 -2.29 -7.12
C GLY A 49 -15.69 -2.69 -6.10
N LEU A 50 -15.31 -3.37 -5.02
CA LEU A 50 -16.27 -3.94 -4.08
C LEU A 50 -17.11 -2.88 -3.35
N CYS A 51 -16.54 -1.71 -3.03
CA CYS A 51 -17.30 -0.66 -2.36
C CYS A 51 -18.36 -0.02 -3.27
N TRP A 52 -18.19 -0.04 -4.60
CA TRP A 52 -19.18 0.52 -5.54
C TRP A 52 -20.25 -0.47 -5.98
N LEU A 53 -20.07 -1.77 -5.70
CA LEU A 53 -20.96 -2.81 -6.17
C LEU A 53 -22.29 -2.76 -5.39
N PRO A 54 -23.43 -2.47 -6.06
CA PRO A 54 -24.74 -2.59 -5.43
C PRO A 54 -25.13 -4.07 -5.33
N TRP A 55 -25.71 -4.45 -4.19
CA TRP A 55 -26.19 -5.77 -3.89
C TRP A 55 -27.51 -5.67 -3.13
N ASN A 56 -28.61 -6.17 -3.71
CA ASN A 56 -29.95 -6.16 -3.10
C ASN A 56 -30.41 -4.78 -2.56
N GLY A 57 -30.09 -3.69 -3.27
CA GLY A 57 -30.48 -2.34 -2.88
C GLY A 57 -29.57 -1.66 -1.85
N ARG A 58 -28.48 -2.30 -1.44
CA ARG A 58 -27.44 -1.74 -0.55
C ARG A 58 -26.04 -1.96 -1.15
N GLN A 59 -25.00 -1.48 -0.50
CA GLN A 59 -23.61 -1.77 -0.89
C GLN A 59 -23.25 -3.24 -0.57
N ALA A 60 -22.50 -3.91 -1.46
CA ALA A 60 -22.15 -5.32 -1.33
C ALA A 60 -21.34 -5.64 -0.06
N VAL A 61 -20.34 -4.81 0.24
CA VAL A 61 -19.55 -4.91 1.48
C VAL A 61 -19.63 -3.58 2.20
N LEU A 62 -20.30 -3.58 3.35
CA LEU A 62 -20.50 -2.39 4.19
C LEU A 62 -20.37 -2.78 5.65
N PHE A 63 -19.47 -2.13 6.36
CA PHE A 63 -19.25 -2.29 7.79
C PHE A 63 -19.90 -1.13 8.54
N ASP A 64 -21.20 -1.24 8.79
CA ASP A 64 -21.97 -0.21 9.47
C ASP A 64 -21.69 -0.25 10.97
N LEU A 65 -20.91 0.73 11.44
CA LEU A 65 -20.53 0.86 12.85
C LEU A 65 -21.67 1.41 13.71
N ASP A 66 -22.57 2.22 13.14
CA ASP A 66 -23.68 2.85 13.87
C ASP A 66 -24.74 1.81 14.21
N ALA A 67 -25.16 1.02 13.21
CA ALA A 67 -26.08 -0.10 13.41
C ALA A 67 -25.40 -1.34 14.00
N ARG A 68 -24.05 -1.34 14.09
CA ARG A 68 -23.20 -2.48 14.50
C ARG A 68 -23.50 -3.73 13.68
N ARG A 69 -23.71 -3.56 12.37
CA ARG A 69 -24.05 -4.62 11.42
C ARG A 69 -23.00 -4.66 10.34
N PHE A 70 -22.46 -5.84 10.09
CA PHE A 70 -21.51 -6.04 9.00
C PHE A 70 -22.21 -6.78 7.86
N PHE A 71 -22.31 -6.12 6.72
CA PHE A 71 -22.91 -6.64 5.51
C PHE A 71 -21.81 -7.14 4.58
N VAL A 72 -21.83 -8.43 4.27
CA VAL A 72 -20.91 -9.07 3.32
C VAL A 72 -21.76 -9.88 2.34
N PHE A 73 -22.09 -9.26 1.21
CA PHE A 73 -23.05 -9.75 0.22
C PHE A 73 -24.41 -10.09 0.87
N ASP A 74 -24.78 -11.37 0.90
CA ASP A 74 -25.99 -11.89 1.53
C ASP A 74 -25.81 -12.18 3.03
N PHE A 75 -24.57 -12.26 3.51
CA PHE A 75 -24.29 -12.44 4.93
C PHE A 75 -24.51 -11.14 5.68
N VAL A 76 -25.35 -11.19 6.72
CA VAL A 76 -25.59 -10.11 7.66
C VAL A 76 -25.12 -10.56 9.02
N LEU A 77 -23.97 -10.06 9.45
CA LEU A 77 -23.40 -10.39 10.76
C LEU A 77 -23.92 -9.39 11.79
N TRP A 78 -24.61 -9.91 12.79
CA TRP A 78 -25.04 -9.14 13.95
C TRP A 78 -23.95 -9.14 15.03
N PRO A 79 -24.04 -8.26 16.05
CA PRO A 79 -23.07 -8.25 17.14
C PRO A 79 -22.91 -9.60 17.86
N GLN A 80 -23.99 -10.39 17.98
CA GLN A 80 -23.90 -11.75 18.54
C GLN A 80 -23.13 -12.74 17.64
N ASP A 81 -23.05 -12.48 16.34
CA ASP A 81 -22.42 -13.34 15.34
C ASP A 81 -20.92 -13.03 15.17
N ILE A 82 -20.38 -12.09 15.96
CA ILE A 82 -18.95 -11.74 15.97
C ILE A 82 -18.08 -12.98 16.24
N ILE A 83 -18.60 -14.01 16.92
CA ILE A 83 -17.88 -15.27 17.13
C ILE A 83 -17.52 -15.96 15.80
N TYR A 84 -18.39 -15.89 14.79
CA TYR A 84 -18.11 -16.45 13.46
C TYR A 84 -17.03 -15.65 12.75
N LEU A 85 -17.06 -14.32 12.87
CA LEU A 85 -16.00 -13.45 12.36
C LEU A 85 -14.66 -13.75 13.03
N ALA A 86 -14.63 -13.92 14.36
CA ALA A 86 -13.42 -14.26 15.09
C ALA A 86 -12.85 -15.61 14.64
N ILE A 87 -13.69 -16.64 14.50
CA ILE A 87 -13.29 -17.95 13.97
C ILE A 87 -12.74 -17.82 12.54
N LEU A 88 -13.41 -17.05 11.68
CA LEU A 88 -12.94 -16.78 10.32
C LEU A 88 -11.56 -16.10 10.30
N LEU A 89 -11.32 -15.13 11.18
CA LEU A 89 -10.04 -14.44 11.31
C LEU A 89 -8.94 -15.39 11.81
N VAL A 90 -9.24 -16.24 12.79
CA VAL A 90 -8.31 -17.27 13.26
C VAL A 90 -7.97 -18.27 12.15
N LEU A 91 -8.97 -18.76 11.42
CA LEU A 91 -8.75 -19.65 10.26
C LEU A 91 -7.93 -18.96 9.17
N SER A 92 -8.20 -17.69 8.89
CA SER A 92 -7.44 -16.90 7.91
C SER A 92 -5.98 -16.72 8.34
N ALA A 93 -5.74 -16.45 9.63
CA ALA A 93 -4.40 -16.34 10.18
C ALA A 93 -3.65 -17.67 10.11
N LEU A 94 -4.28 -18.78 10.51
CA LEU A 94 -3.71 -20.13 10.40
C LEU A 94 -3.42 -20.51 8.95
N ALA A 95 -4.32 -20.20 8.03
CA ALA A 95 -4.13 -20.42 6.59
C ALA A 95 -2.94 -19.59 6.06
N LEU A 96 -2.80 -18.33 6.48
CA LEU A 96 -1.67 -17.50 6.11
C LEU A 96 -0.35 -18.05 6.66
N PHE A 97 -0.31 -18.51 7.91
CA PHE A 97 0.87 -19.16 8.50
C PHE A 97 1.22 -20.43 7.75
N LEU A 98 0.25 -21.32 7.51
CA LEU A 98 0.44 -22.56 6.75
C LEU A 98 0.97 -22.28 5.34
N PHE A 99 0.39 -21.29 4.65
CA PHE A 99 0.86 -20.90 3.32
C PHE A 99 2.30 -20.35 3.37
N THR A 100 2.64 -19.60 4.42
CA THR A 100 3.98 -19.05 4.62
C THR A 100 5.01 -20.13 4.93
N THR A 101 4.66 -21.16 5.71
CA THR A 101 5.56 -22.26 6.02
C THR A 101 5.79 -23.18 4.81
N VAL A 102 4.76 -23.41 4.00
CA VAL A 102 4.84 -24.29 2.81
C VAL A 102 5.47 -23.58 1.61
N ALA A 103 5.02 -22.37 1.30
CA ALA A 103 5.37 -21.66 0.06
C ALA A 103 6.29 -20.45 0.28
N GLY A 104 6.69 -20.17 1.53
CA GLY A 104 7.57 -19.07 1.87
C GLY A 104 6.90 -17.70 1.76
N ARG A 105 7.61 -16.70 1.25
CA ARG A 105 7.17 -15.29 1.22
C ARG A 105 6.27 -14.92 0.03
N LEU A 106 5.52 -15.86 -0.54
CA LEU A 106 4.64 -15.56 -1.68
C LEU A 106 3.55 -14.55 -1.33
N TRP A 107 2.89 -14.68 -0.17
CA TRP A 107 1.88 -13.69 0.24
C TRP A 107 2.48 -12.30 0.38
N CYS A 108 3.55 -12.20 1.16
CA CYS A 108 4.24 -10.94 1.41
C CYS A 108 4.82 -10.33 0.13
N GLY A 109 5.27 -11.15 -0.83
CA GLY A 109 5.88 -10.67 -2.08
C GLY A 109 4.89 -10.23 -3.16
N TYR A 110 3.65 -10.72 -3.15
CA TYR A 110 2.71 -10.53 -4.26
C TYR A 110 1.40 -9.81 -3.87
N THR A 111 0.93 -9.99 -2.64
CA THR A 111 -0.45 -9.61 -2.25
C THR A 111 -0.51 -8.70 -1.03
N CYS A 112 0.54 -8.67 -0.21
CA CYS A 112 0.57 -7.82 0.99
C CYS A 112 0.34 -6.34 0.63
N PRO A 113 -0.63 -5.64 1.27
CA PRO A 113 -0.96 -4.26 0.93
C PRO A 113 0.27 -3.32 0.95
N GLN A 114 1.14 -3.47 1.95
CA GLN A 114 2.35 -2.67 2.06
C GLN A 114 3.27 -2.85 0.83
N THR A 115 3.40 -4.07 0.31
CA THR A 115 4.21 -4.34 -0.89
C THR A 115 3.53 -3.87 -2.16
N VAL A 116 2.21 -4.08 -2.29
CA VAL A 116 1.44 -3.63 -3.46
C VAL A 116 1.49 -2.11 -3.60
N TYR A 117 1.18 -1.36 -2.54
CA TYR A 117 1.21 0.10 -2.59
C TYR A 117 2.63 0.63 -2.79
N THR A 118 3.63 0.08 -2.10
CA THR A 118 5.04 0.50 -2.29
C THR A 118 5.48 0.30 -3.75
N GLU A 119 5.11 -0.82 -4.37
CA GLU A 119 5.40 -1.05 -5.78
C GLU A 119 4.70 -0.03 -6.69
N ILE A 120 3.43 0.29 -6.43
CA ILE A 120 2.69 1.30 -7.19
C ILE A 120 3.36 2.67 -7.05
N PHE A 121 3.72 3.09 -5.83
CA PHE A 121 4.41 4.36 -5.57
C PHE A 121 5.77 4.44 -6.29
N LEU A 122 6.57 3.37 -6.22
CA LEU A 122 7.87 3.29 -6.91
C LEU A 122 7.71 3.25 -8.43
N TRP A 123 6.66 2.61 -8.93
CA TRP A 123 6.34 2.59 -10.36
C TRP A 123 5.92 3.97 -10.86
N ILE A 124 5.09 4.70 -10.11
CA ILE A 124 4.74 6.09 -10.40
C ILE A 124 6.01 6.94 -10.43
N GLU A 125 6.88 6.80 -9.41
CA GLU A 125 8.15 7.53 -9.36
C GLU A 125 9.04 7.22 -10.57
N GLN A 126 9.14 5.94 -10.97
CA GLN A 126 9.89 5.55 -12.15
C GLN A 126 9.28 6.12 -13.44
N ARG A 127 7.95 6.17 -13.56
CA ARG A 127 7.29 6.72 -14.75
C ARG A 127 7.46 8.22 -14.89
N ILE A 128 7.52 8.95 -13.77
CA ILE A 128 7.67 10.41 -13.76
C ILE A 128 9.15 10.82 -13.83
N GLU A 129 10.01 10.26 -12.97
CA GLU A 129 11.42 10.66 -12.86
C GLU A 129 12.37 9.82 -13.76
N GLY A 130 11.91 8.67 -14.26
CA GLY A 130 12.67 7.75 -15.11
C GLY A 130 13.44 6.67 -14.33
N ASP A 131 14.28 5.92 -15.05
CA ASP A 131 15.07 4.83 -14.47
C ASP A 131 16.11 5.33 -13.45
N ARG A 132 16.66 4.38 -12.67
CA ARG A 132 17.69 4.61 -11.64
C ARG A 132 18.77 5.65 -12.02
N PRO A 133 19.49 5.56 -13.17
CA PRO A 133 20.53 6.54 -13.49
C PRO A 133 19.98 7.96 -13.72
N LYS A 134 18.75 8.08 -14.26
CA LYS A 134 18.10 9.39 -14.47
C LYS A 134 17.72 10.01 -13.13
N ARG A 135 17.22 9.22 -12.17
CA ARG A 135 16.88 9.69 -10.82
C ARG A 135 18.10 10.15 -10.03
N ILE A 136 19.19 9.38 -10.06
CA ILE A 136 20.44 9.77 -9.41
C ILE A 136 20.96 11.09 -10.00
N LYS A 137 20.93 11.23 -11.33
CA LYS A 137 21.33 12.48 -12.00
C LYS A 137 20.40 13.65 -11.68
N LEU A 138 19.09 13.41 -11.60
CA LEU A 138 18.09 14.43 -11.27
C LEU A 138 18.25 14.93 -9.83
N ASP A 139 18.54 14.04 -8.89
CA ASP A 139 18.73 14.39 -7.49
C ASP A 139 20.04 15.16 -7.27
N ALA A 140 21.12 14.80 -7.99
CA ALA A 140 22.40 15.52 -7.97
C ALA A 140 22.39 16.88 -8.72
N ALA A 141 21.45 17.09 -9.65
CA ALA A 141 21.36 18.34 -10.41
C ALA A 141 20.85 19.53 -9.56
N PRO A 142 21.25 20.77 -9.87
CA PRO A 142 20.71 21.96 -9.19
C PRO A 142 19.20 22.10 -9.38
N TRP A 143 18.56 22.87 -8.50
CA TRP A 143 17.14 23.18 -8.60
C TRP A 143 16.86 23.94 -9.90
N SER A 144 16.13 23.30 -10.80
CA SER A 144 15.68 23.86 -12.08
C SER A 144 14.16 23.77 -12.16
N PRO A 145 13.49 24.62 -12.95
CA PRO A 145 12.03 24.53 -13.15
C PRO A 145 11.57 23.13 -13.57
N ARG A 146 12.38 22.45 -14.40
CA ARG A 146 12.15 21.05 -14.78
C ARG A 146 12.20 20.10 -13.58
N LYS A 147 13.19 20.23 -12.70
CA LYS A 147 13.33 19.39 -11.49
C LYS A 147 12.12 19.58 -10.57
N ILE A 148 11.73 20.84 -10.35
CA ILE A 148 10.55 21.18 -9.54
C ILE A 148 9.30 20.56 -10.16
N GLY A 149 9.06 20.76 -11.46
CA GLY A 149 7.90 20.17 -12.15
C GLY A 149 7.81 18.65 -12.02
N LEU A 150 8.92 17.92 -12.20
CA LEU A 150 8.94 16.45 -12.05
C LEU A 150 8.70 16.00 -10.59
N LYS A 151 9.29 16.70 -9.61
CA LYS A 151 9.09 16.37 -8.19
C LYS A 151 7.66 16.68 -7.76
N THR A 152 7.12 17.83 -8.15
CA THR A 152 5.73 18.20 -7.89
C THR A 152 4.79 17.20 -8.53
N ALA A 153 4.96 16.84 -9.80
CA ALA A 153 4.13 15.84 -10.46
C ALA A 153 4.12 14.51 -9.70
N LYS A 154 5.30 14.02 -9.26
CA LYS A 154 5.39 12.80 -8.44
C LYS A 154 4.59 12.92 -7.14
N HIS A 155 4.84 13.97 -6.36
CA HIS A 155 4.17 14.15 -5.07
C HIS A 155 2.66 14.37 -5.23
N SER A 156 2.23 15.08 -6.28
CA SER A 156 0.82 15.24 -6.62
C SER A 156 0.17 13.91 -6.97
N THR A 157 0.80 13.06 -7.80
CA THR A 157 0.25 11.74 -8.12
C THR A 157 0.20 10.83 -6.88
N TRP A 158 1.21 10.90 -6.01
CA TRP A 158 1.21 10.16 -4.74
C TRP A 158 0.07 10.62 -3.84
N LEU A 159 -0.14 11.93 -3.71
CA LEU A 159 -1.21 12.49 -2.90
C LEU A 159 -2.58 12.06 -3.42
N VAL A 160 -2.81 12.16 -4.74
CA VAL A 160 -4.06 11.72 -5.36
C VAL A 160 -4.32 10.24 -5.11
N LEU A 161 -3.31 9.38 -5.28
CA LEU A 161 -3.45 7.95 -5.02
C LEU A 161 -3.78 7.68 -3.54
N SER A 162 -3.08 8.33 -2.61
CA SER A 162 -3.32 8.18 -1.18
C SER A 162 -4.72 8.65 -0.78
N LEU A 163 -5.16 9.81 -1.26
CA LEU A 163 -6.50 10.34 -1.00
C LEU A 163 -7.58 9.42 -1.56
N TRP A 164 -7.41 8.92 -2.78
CA TRP A 164 -8.34 7.97 -3.39
C TRP A 164 -8.41 6.65 -2.61
N THR A 165 -7.26 6.15 -2.16
CA THR A 165 -7.18 4.93 -1.34
C THR A 165 -7.87 5.12 0.01
N GLY A 166 -7.62 6.25 0.69
CA GLY A 166 -8.27 6.61 1.96
C GLY A 166 -9.78 6.76 1.81
N PHE A 167 -10.23 7.50 0.80
CA PHE A 167 -11.65 7.66 0.47
C PHE A 167 -12.35 6.32 0.26
N THR A 168 -11.73 5.42 -0.50
CA THR A 168 -12.25 4.07 -0.73
C THR A 168 -12.32 3.27 0.58
N PHE A 169 -11.32 3.42 1.45
CA PHE A 169 -11.29 2.76 2.76
C PHE A 169 -12.45 3.23 3.65
N VAL A 170 -12.67 4.54 3.76
CA VAL A 170 -13.83 5.11 4.49
C VAL A 170 -15.15 4.64 3.87
N GLY A 171 -15.17 4.49 2.55
CA GLY A 171 -16.27 3.92 1.78
C GLY A 171 -16.70 2.50 2.15
N TYR A 172 -15.89 1.76 2.90
CA TYR A 172 -16.30 0.46 3.45
C TYR A 172 -17.06 0.58 4.77
N PHE A 173 -17.02 1.74 5.44
CA PHE A 173 -17.70 1.99 6.71
C PHE A 173 -18.92 2.90 6.56
N THR A 174 -18.82 3.91 5.70
CA THR A 174 -19.94 4.75 5.27
C THR A 174 -20.33 4.36 3.84
N PRO A 175 -21.62 4.23 3.48
CA PRO A 175 -22.04 3.94 2.11
C PRO A 175 -21.35 4.87 1.10
N ILE A 176 -20.67 4.29 0.10
CA ILE A 176 -19.75 5.06 -0.79
C ILE A 176 -20.44 6.19 -1.55
N ARG A 177 -21.74 6.03 -1.85
CA ARG A 177 -22.55 7.04 -2.55
C ARG A 177 -22.87 8.21 -1.64
N GLU A 178 -23.26 7.92 -0.40
CA GLU A 178 -23.51 8.95 0.61
C GLU A 178 -22.23 9.68 0.96
N LEU A 179 -21.11 8.96 1.10
CA LEU A 179 -19.79 9.56 1.32
C LEU A 179 -19.38 10.47 0.15
N ALA A 180 -19.61 10.05 -1.09
CA ALA A 180 -19.32 10.87 -2.26
C ALA A 180 -20.15 12.16 -2.28
N ASP A 181 -21.45 12.05 -2.00
CA ASP A 181 -22.35 13.20 -1.92
C ASP A 181 -21.94 14.15 -0.78
N ALA A 182 -21.66 13.61 0.42
CA ALA A 182 -21.21 14.37 1.59
C ALA A 182 -19.88 15.10 1.36
N THR A 183 -18.97 14.48 0.60
CA THR A 183 -17.69 15.09 0.21
C THR A 183 -17.91 16.25 -0.74
N LEU A 184 -18.83 16.11 -1.70
CA LEU A 184 -19.16 17.17 -2.66
C LEU A 184 -19.92 18.33 -2.03
N SER A 185 -20.78 18.07 -1.04
CA SER A 185 -21.51 19.09 -0.29
C SER A 185 -20.72 19.71 0.86
N PHE A 186 -19.46 19.28 1.08
CA PHE A 186 -18.64 19.69 2.23
C PHE A 186 -19.35 19.48 3.58
N SER A 187 -20.20 18.45 3.68
CA SER A 187 -21.00 18.14 4.86
C SER A 187 -20.56 16.84 5.53
N LEU A 188 -19.27 16.54 5.46
CA LEU A 188 -18.68 15.35 6.06
C LEU A 188 -18.86 15.35 7.58
N SER A 189 -19.18 14.19 8.13
CA SER A 189 -19.23 14.01 9.58
C SER A 189 -17.82 14.09 10.19
N GLY A 190 -17.74 14.28 11.52
CA GLY A 190 -16.46 14.27 12.22
C GLY A 190 -15.71 12.95 12.10
N TRP A 191 -16.43 11.83 11.95
CA TRP A 191 -15.86 10.51 11.69
C TRP A 191 -15.25 10.42 10.29
N GLU A 192 -16.01 10.80 9.27
CA GLU A 192 -15.57 10.79 7.87
C GLU A 192 -14.41 11.75 7.61
N THR A 193 -14.34 12.86 8.37
CA THR A 193 -13.26 13.84 8.24
C THR A 193 -11.98 13.39 8.96
N PHE A 194 -12.11 12.58 10.01
CA PHE A 194 -10.96 12.10 10.78
C PHE A 194 -10.15 11.03 10.05
N TRP A 195 -10.82 10.18 9.27
CA TRP A 195 -10.21 9.06 8.51
C TRP A 195 -9.87 9.42 7.07
#